data_AF-A0A3M2G9I4-F1
#
_entry.id   AF-A0A3M2G9I4-F1
#
_cell.length_a   1.000
_cell.length_b   1.000
_cell.length_c   1.000
_cell.angle_alpha   90.00
_cell.angle_beta   90.00
_cell.angle_gamma   90.00
#
_symmetry.space_group_name_H-M   'P 1'
#
loop_
_entity.id
_entity.type
_entity.pdbx_description
1 polymer ?
#
loop_
_entity_poly.entity_id
_entity_poly.type
_entity_poly.pdbx_seq_one_letter_code
_entity_poly.pdbx_strand_id
1 'polypeptide(L)'
;MNVKYIIILMGLGLLTVLISSCEHEVDLPEISGDVTFADVKSEVFEASCKSCHIDASSGGLNLASYDNLVGVMSSNPPYLLIEPNNVADSYIYMKLINDSRITGDPMPQGGTISQYQLNLLTAWIENGAPEGFVDRTVATIELEPTAITMPLGTTATLSATAKNAAGDVLSGVDFGWSSSDETVVTVMPSVGNTSQATLTATFAGAGVQSATVTVQAGEVSATVTVTVEGVSTIHLNVETLALAEGGSAQLTATAQTASAVDLPTVTDFTWSSSAPAIATVDQNGHVTALSAGIAEITASYASVVSNACEVTVTATDPAERVTSITLSPESTLLGVGETVTLTATAFDSLGSTIDVTFDWTSDNPEVATVNSSGNVTALTYGTANITASVRSGAVVSNAAQIRVEATLSAVQSAVFNNCTGCHGGAGNLYLTDGDSYNNLVNVPATGNASFMRVSPGDPANSYLYMKVTGDVRAGDQMPLGGQLTAEQIEMIENWIQNGAQDN
;
A
#
# COMPACT_ATOMS: atom_id res chain seq x y z
N MET A 1 -59.26 8.41 -34.60
CA MET A 1 -60.01 7.89 -33.43
C MET A 1 -59.01 7.19 -32.51
N ASN A 2 -58.80 7.74 -31.31
CA ASN A 2 -58.20 7.16 -30.09
C ASN A 2 -56.77 6.56 -30.20
N VAL A 3 -55.72 7.20 -29.69
CA VAL A 3 -55.32 7.35 -28.26
C VAL A 3 -55.24 6.02 -27.50
N LYS A 4 -54.04 5.69 -27.02
CA LYS A 4 -53.83 5.04 -25.71
C LYS A 4 -52.47 5.43 -25.11
N TYR A 5 -52.58 6.12 -23.97
CA TYR A 5 -51.57 6.49 -22.99
C TYR A 5 -51.15 5.31 -22.10
N ILE A 6 -49.94 5.38 -21.52
CA ILE A 6 -49.46 4.74 -20.27
C ILE A 6 -48.61 5.82 -19.55
N ILE A 7 -49.13 6.53 -18.53
CA ILE A 7 -49.03 6.31 -17.05
C ILE A 7 -47.60 6.58 -16.53
N ILE A 8 -47.38 7.53 -15.58
CA ILE A 8 -47.34 7.29 -14.12
C ILE A 8 -47.65 8.57 -13.28
N LEU A 9 -48.64 8.38 -12.38
CA LEU A 9 -48.95 8.91 -11.03
C LEU A 9 -48.53 10.33 -10.55
N MET A 10 -49.56 11.13 -10.25
CA MET A 10 -49.77 11.76 -8.92
C MET A 10 -51.27 11.68 -8.54
N GLY A 11 -51.58 11.15 -7.35
CA GLY A 11 -52.89 11.25 -6.68
C GLY A 11 -52.76 12.16 -5.46
N LEU A 12 -53.80 12.63 -4.78
CA LEU A 12 -55.24 12.39 -4.88
C LEU A 12 -55.90 13.41 -3.90
N GLY A 13 -57.07 13.97 -4.24
CA GLY A 13 -57.81 14.79 -3.27
C GLY A 13 -58.99 15.60 -3.83
N LEU A 14 -59.91 14.96 -4.55
CA LEU A 14 -61.22 15.53 -4.89
C LEU A 14 -62.04 15.84 -3.62
N LEU A 15 -62.74 16.97 -3.63
CA LEU A 15 -64.14 16.99 -3.18
C LEU A 15 -64.98 17.81 -4.16
N THR A 16 -65.76 17.09 -4.97
CA THR A 16 -66.83 17.60 -5.81
C THR A 16 -68.04 18.00 -4.94
N VAL A 17 -68.51 19.24 -5.09
CA VAL A 17 -69.90 19.62 -4.79
C VAL A 17 -70.48 20.22 -6.06
N LEU A 18 -71.41 19.49 -6.66
CA LEU A 18 -72.30 19.95 -7.73
C LEU A 18 -73.29 20.95 -7.13
N ILE A 19 -73.16 22.24 -7.46
CA ILE A 19 -74.29 23.17 -7.46
C ILE A 19 -74.34 23.81 -8.84
N SER A 20 -75.48 23.56 -9.49
CA SER A 20 -75.90 24.16 -10.75
C SER A 20 -76.06 25.67 -10.59
N SER A 21 -75.19 26.44 -11.21
CA SER A 21 -75.47 27.80 -11.67
C SER A 21 -74.57 28.10 -12.86
N CYS A 22 -75.16 28.51 -13.99
CA CYS A 22 -74.42 29.12 -15.09
C CYS A 22 -73.58 30.28 -14.55
N GLU A 23 -72.26 30.10 -14.49
CA GLU A 23 -71.32 31.21 -14.40
C GLU A 23 -70.62 31.30 -15.74
N HIS A 24 -70.87 32.43 -16.39
CA HIS A 24 -70.22 32.87 -17.61
C HIS A 24 -68.77 33.15 -17.24
N GLU A 25 -67.86 32.23 -17.56
CA GLU A 25 -66.42 32.46 -17.48
C GLU A 25 -66.11 33.59 -18.47
N VAL A 26 -65.97 34.80 -17.94
CA VAL A 26 -65.60 35.97 -18.73
C VAL A 26 -64.16 35.76 -19.14
N ASP A 27 -63.93 35.58 -20.44
CA ASP A 27 -62.62 35.51 -21.08
C ASP A 27 -61.88 36.84 -20.77
N LEU A 28 -61.10 36.87 -19.69
CA LEU A 28 -60.31 38.04 -19.33
C LEU A 28 -59.18 38.16 -20.35
N PRO A 29 -58.90 39.36 -20.88
CA PRO A 29 -57.80 39.52 -21.84
C PRO A 29 -56.49 39.03 -21.21
N GLU A 30 -55.78 38.16 -21.93
CA GLU A 30 -54.46 37.67 -21.51
C GLU A 30 -53.49 38.86 -21.37
N ILE A 31 -52.88 38.98 -20.20
CA ILE A 31 -51.76 39.90 -19.99
C ILE A 31 -50.55 39.22 -20.67
N SER A 32 -50.17 39.70 -21.85
CA SER A 32 -48.99 39.21 -22.58
C SER A 32 -47.94 40.32 -22.71
N GLY A 33 -46.68 40.01 -22.40
CA GLY A 33 -45.57 40.97 -22.41
C GLY A 33 -45.31 41.68 -21.08
N ASP A 34 -44.28 42.51 -21.05
CA ASP A 34 -43.91 43.30 -19.86
C ASP A 34 -44.92 44.44 -19.64
N VAL A 35 -45.52 44.48 -18.45
CA VAL A 35 -46.42 45.57 -18.03
C VAL A 35 -45.58 46.75 -17.57
N THR A 36 -45.86 47.95 -18.07
CA THR A 36 -45.16 49.18 -17.71
C THR A 36 -46.00 50.09 -16.80
N PHE A 37 -45.38 51.12 -16.23
CA PHE A 37 -46.13 52.15 -15.50
C PHE A 37 -47.18 52.82 -16.38
N ALA A 38 -46.92 53.00 -17.68
CA ALA A 38 -47.89 53.59 -18.60
C ALA A 38 -49.17 52.73 -18.69
N ASP A 39 -49.03 51.40 -18.76
CA ASP A 39 -50.16 50.47 -18.85
C ASP A 39 -50.99 50.45 -17.57
N VAL A 40 -50.33 50.35 -16.40
CA VAL A 40 -51.04 50.43 -15.11
C VAL A 40 -51.68 51.79 -14.91
N LYS A 41 -51.00 52.86 -15.33
CA LYS A 41 -51.53 54.22 -15.22
C LYS A 41 -52.80 54.38 -16.05
N SER A 42 -52.84 53.94 -17.30
CA SER A 42 -54.04 54.08 -18.13
C SER A 42 -55.16 53.14 -17.68
N GLU A 43 -54.85 51.86 -17.52
CA GLU A 43 -55.86 50.81 -17.33
C GLU A 43 -56.36 50.69 -15.88
N VAL A 44 -55.55 51.10 -14.90
CA VAL A 44 -55.90 51.00 -13.47
C VAL A 44 -56.11 52.39 -12.86
N PHE A 45 -55.08 53.24 -12.88
CA PHE A 45 -55.14 54.50 -12.12
C PHE A 45 -56.04 55.55 -12.77
N GLU A 46 -55.98 55.71 -14.09
CA GLU A 46 -56.83 56.66 -14.81
C GLU A 46 -58.26 56.14 -14.98
N ALA A 47 -58.41 54.83 -15.21
CA ALA A 47 -59.73 54.20 -15.35
C ALA A 47 -60.55 54.23 -14.04
N SER A 48 -59.90 54.04 -12.89
CA SER A 48 -60.62 53.80 -11.62
C SER A 48 -60.32 54.81 -10.50
N CYS A 49 -59.25 55.61 -10.60
CA CYS A 49 -58.77 56.47 -9.50
C CYS A 49 -58.57 57.95 -9.90
N LYS A 50 -58.83 58.31 -11.17
CA LYS A 50 -58.44 59.61 -11.75
C LYS A 50 -58.99 60.83 -11.01
N SER A 51 -60.29 60.85 -10.76
CA SER A 51 -60.99 62.03 -10.22
C SER A 51 -60.46 62.47 -8.85
N CYS A 52 -59.99 61.52 -8.03
CA CYS A 52 -59.56 61.79 -6.66
C CYS A 52 -58.03 61.82 -6.49
N HIS A 53 -57.28 61.06 -7.31
CA HIS A 53 -55.85 60.83 -7.10
C HIS A 53 -54.95 61.21 -8.29
N ILE A 54 -55.52 61.69 -9.40
CA ILE A 54 -54.75 62.22 -10.54
C ILE A 54 -55.13 63.68 -10.80
N ASP A 55 -56.44 63.95 -10.93
CA ASP A 55 -56.96 65.31 -11.14
C ASP A 55 -57.03 66.11 -9.83
N ALA A 56 -57.08 65.39 -8.71
CA ALA A 56 -56.93 65.91 -7.34
C ALA A 56 -55.90 65.05 -6.59
N SER A 57 -55.35 65.54 -5.48
CA SER A 57 -54.46 64.77 -4.60
C SER A 57 -55.15 64.47 -3.26
N SER A 58 -56.34 63.90 -3.34
CA SER A 58 -57.17 63.63 -2.16
C SER A 58 -56.44 62.67 -1.22
N GLY A 59 -56.40 63.02 0.07
CA GLY A 59 -55.73 62.21 1.10
C GLY A 59 -54.21 62.15 0.96
N GLY A 60 -53.58 63.02 0.16
CA GLY A 60 -52.13 63.08 -0.01
C GLY A 60 -51.54 62.03 -0.97
N LEU A 61 -52.38 61.23 -1.64
CA LEU A 61 -51.97 60.27 -2.67
C LEU A 61 -52.08 60.89 -4.06
N ASN A 62 -51.03 60.76 -4.87
CA ASN A 62 -50.98 61.22 -6.26
C ASN A 62 -50.44 60.12 -7.18
N LEU A 63 -51.31 59.60 -8.06
CA LEU A 63 -51.01 58.50 -8.99
C LEU A 63 -50.50 58.96 -10.36
N ALA A 64 -50.24 60.26 -10.54
CA ALA A 64 -49.99 60.84 -11.86
C ALA A 64 -48.59 60.56 -12.43
N SER A 65 -47.60 60.28 -11.58
CA SER A 65 -46.21 60.03 -12.00
C SER A 65 -45.58 58.88 -11.23
N TYR A 66 -44.60 58.24 -11.88
CA TYR A 66 -43.86 57.12 -11.34
C TYR A 66 -43.18 57.45 -10.00
N ASP A 67 -42.47 58.59 -9.98
CA ASP A 67 -41.73 59.10 -8.81
C ASP A 67 -42.61 59.38 -7.58
N ASN A 68 -43.93 59.52 -7.76
CA ASN A 68 -44.85 59.72 -6.64
C ASN A 68 -45.29 58.41 -5.99
N LEU A 69 -44.95 57.26 -6.58
CA LEU A 69 -45.54 55.97 -6.24
C LEU A 69 -44.49 54.92 -5.87
N VAL A 70 -43.54 54.67 -6.75
CA VAL A 70 -42.63 53.54 -6.59
C VAL A 70 -41.55 53.89 -5.57
N GLY A 71 -41.44 53.10 -4.50
CA GLY A 71 -40.49 53.37 -3.42
C GLY A 71 -40.87 54.56 -2.51
N VAL A 72 -42.07 55.12 -2.65
CA VAL A 72 -42.53 56.25 -1.83
C VAL A 72 -43.27 55.76 -0.60
N MET A 73 -43.03 56.38 0.56
CA MET A 73 -43.66 55.97 1.81
C MET A 73 -45.16 56.28 1.84
N SER A 74 -45.99 55.30 2.21
CA SER A 74 -47.43 55.54 2.38
C SER A 74 -47.73 56.29 3.68
N SER A 75 -48.99 56.73 3.81
CA SER A 75 -49.52 57.28 5.07
C SER A 75 -49.78 56.23 6.15
N ASN A 76 -49.58 54.94 5.85
CA ASN A 76 -49.69 53.82 6.79
C ASN A 76 -48.33 53.08 6.88
N PRO A 77 -47.34 53.64 7.61
CA PRO A 77 -46.04 52.99 7.73
C PRO A 77 -46.17 51.61 8.41
N PRO A 78 -45.36 50.62 8.01
CA PRO A 78 -44.12 50.75 7.23
C PRO A 78 -44.27 50.49 5.72
N TYR A 79 -45.48 50.52 5.15
CA TYR A 79 -45.71 50.09 3.75
C TYR A 79 -45.42 51.18 2.71
N LEU A 80 -44.69 50.85 1.65
CA LEU A 80 -44.48 51.74 0.48
C LEU A 80 -45.75 51.75 -0.38
N LEU A 81 -46.00 52.87 -1.08
CA LEU A 81 -47.15 53.00 -1.99
C LEU A 81 -47.14 51.89 -3.04
N ILE A 82 -46.00 51.69 -3.69
CA ILE A 82 -45.64 50.50 -4.47
C ILE A 82 -44.25 50.05 -4.03
N GLU A 83 -44.13 48.79 -3.61
CA GLU A 83 -42.86 48.14 -3.30
C GLU A 83 -42.46 47.21 -4.46
N PRO A 84 -41.41 47.53 -5.23
CA PRO A 84 -40.94 46.68 -6.34
C PRO A 84 -40.72 45.23 -5.91
N ASN A 85 -41.23 44.28 -6.69
CA ASN A 85 -41.16 42.84 -6.46
C ASN A 85 -41.89 42.35 -5.18
N ASN A 86 -42.66 43.20 -4.50
CA ASN A 86 -43.45 42.82 -3.33
C ASN A 86 -44.90 43.34 -3.44
N VAL A 87 -45.73 42.56 -4.10
CA VAL A 87 -47.17 42.86 -4.26
C VAL A 87 -47.85 42.92 -2.89
N ALA A 88 -47.55 41.95 -2.02
CA ALA A 88 -48.27 41.76 -0.77
C ALA A 88 -48.12 42.94 0.19
N ASP A 89 -46.99 43.64 0.17
CA ASP A 89 -46.73 44.79 1.04
C ASP A 89 -46.79 46.15 0.29
N SER A 90 -47.18 46.12 -0.99
CA SER A 90 -47.50 47.33 -1.73
C SER A 90 -48.84 47.92 -1.26
N TYR A 91 -48.79 49.09 -0.61
CA TYR A 91 -49.94 49.71 0.05
C TYR A 91 -51.13 49.94 -0.89
N ILE A 92 -50.90 50.30 -2.15
CA ILE A 92 -51.98 50.48 -3.13
C ILE A 92 -52.69 49.14 -3.41
N TYR A 93 -51.96 48.04 -3.56
CA TYR A 93 -52.56 46.72 -3.73
C TYR A 93 -53.39 46.33 -2.50
N MET A 94 -52.82 46.51 -1.30
CA MET A 94 -53.52 46.27 -0.03
C MET A 94 -54.83 47.07 0.09
N LYS A 95 -54.84 48.32 -0.38
CA LYS A 95 -56.04 49.19 -0.39
C LYS A 95 -57.13 48.70 -1.34
N LEU A 96 -56.75 48.11 -2.48
CA LEU A 96 -57.66 47.59 -3.48
C LEU A 96 -58.30 46.26 -3.05
N ILE A 97 -57.58 45.43 -2.29
CA ILE A 97 -58.09 44.15 -1.78
C ILE A 97 -58.73 44.24 -0.39
N ASN A 98 -58.78 45.44 0.20
CA ASN A 98 -59.26 45.69 1.56
C ASN A 98 -58.52 44.86 2.63
N ASP A 99 -57.19 44.87 2.58
CA ASP A 99 -56.34 44.11 3.50
C ASP A 99 -56.51 44.58 4.95
N SER A 100 -56.79 43.64 5.86
CA SER A 100 -57.00 43.91 7.29
C SER A 100 -55.79 44.52 8.01
N ARG A 101 -54.58 44.46 7.43
CA ARG A 101 -53.34 45.00 8.01
C ARG A 101 -53.29 46.52 7.99
N ILE A 102 -54.06 47.18 7.13
CA ILE A 102 -54.03 48.64 6.94
C ILE A 102 -55.34 49.28 7.38
N THR A 103 -55.30 50.56 7.78
CA THR A 103 -56.48 51.29 8.26
C THR A 103 -57.13 52.16 7.18
N GLY A 104 -58.43 52.40 7.31
CA GLY A 104 -59.22 53.27 6.43
C GLY A 104 -59.97 52.50 5.34
N ASP A 105 -60.97 53.13 4.75
CA ASP A 105 -61.92 52.49 3.84
C ASP A 105 -61.24 51.89 2.58
N PRO A 106 -61.84 50.83 1.98
CA PRO A 106 -61.37 50.24 0.74
C PRO A 106 -61.46 51.24 -0.42
N MET A 107 -60.52 51.12 -1.35
CA MET A 107 -60.49 51.91 -2.59
C MET A 107 -60.82 51.03 -3.80
N PRO A 108 -61.49 51.56 -4.84
CA PRO A 108 -61.98 52.94 -4.98
C PRO A 108 -63.31 53.19 -4.25
N GLN A 109 -63.47 54.35 -3.60
CA GLN A 109 -64.75 54.70 -2.94
C GLN A 109 -65.86 54.91 -3.99
N GLY A 110 -66.92 54.09 -3.91
CA GLY A 110 -68.07 54.18 -4.83
C GLY A 110 -67.90 53.48 -6.17
N GLY A 111 -66.85 52.66 -6.33
CA GLY A 111 -66.63 51.81 -7.51
C GLY A 111 -66.02 50.45 -7.16
N THR A 112 -65.71 49.63 -8.16
CA THR A 112 -65.03 48.34 -8.00
C THR A 112 -63.82 48.25 -8.93
N ILE A 113 -62.70 47.70 -8.45
CA ILE A 113 -61.59 47.30 -9.31
C ILE A 113 -61.92 45.97 -9.97
N SER A 114 -61.67 45.81 -11.27
CA SER A 114 -61.86 44.51 -11.93
C SER A 114 -60.71 43.56 -11.62
N GLN A 115 -60.96 42.25 -11.73
CA GLN A 115 -59.91 41.25 -11.55
C GLN A 115 -58.76 41.42 -12.56
N TYR A 116 -59.07 41.83 -13.80
CA TYR A 116 -58.07 42.15 -14.82
C TYR A 116 -57.15 43.29 -14.37
N GLN A 117 -57.71 44.41 -13.89
CA GLN A 117 -56.93 45.54 -13.40
C GLN A 117 -56.07 45.18 -12.19
N LEU A 118 -56.57 44.33 -11.30
CA LEU A 118 -55.80 43.81 -10.17
C LEU A 118 -54.64 42.92 -10.63
N ASN A 119 -54.89 42.05 -11.62
CA ASN A 119 -53.85 41.20 -12.22
C ASN A 119 -52.79 42.05 -12.94
N LEU A 120 -53.20 43.12 -13.63
CA LEU A 120 -52.29 44.04 -14.33
C LEU A 120 -51.38 44.78 -13.34
N LEU A 121 -51.96 45.31 -12.25
CA LEU A 121 -51.18 45.93 -11.17
C LEU A 121 -50.22 44.93 -10.53
N THR A 122 -50.70 43.72 -10.23
CA THR A 122 -49.90 42.63 -9.64
C THR A 122 -48.71 42.29 -10.54
N ALA A 123 -48.97 42.02 -11.83
CA ALA A 123 -47.94 41.70 -12.81
C ALA A 123 -46.89 42.81 -12.97
N TRP A 124 -47.31 44.09 -12.94
CA TRP A 124 -46.36 45.21 -12.96
C TRP A 124 -45.46 45.23 -11.73
N ILE A 125 -46.03 45.05 -10.53
CA ILE A 125 -45.27 45.06 -9.27
C ILE A 125 -44.32 43.87 -9.18
N GLU A 126 -44.77 42.66 -9.55
CA GLU A 126 -43.94 41.44 -9.58
C GLU A 126 -42.77 41.57 -10.55
N ASN A 127 -42.93 42.36 -11.62
CA ASN A 127 -41.86 42.65 -12.57
C ASN A 127 -40.93 43.79 -12.13
N GLY A 128 -40.98 44.21 -10.87
CA GLY A 128 -40.13 45.27 -10.32
C GLY A 128 -40.67 46.67 -10.53
N ALA A 129 -41.94 46.81 -10.90
CA ALA A 129 -42.61 48.07 -11.19
C ALA A 129 -41.78 48.98 -12.12
N PRO A 130 -41.47 48.55 -13.36
CA PRO A 130 -40.65 49.35 -14.26
C PRO A 130 -41.40 50.61 -14.76
N GLU A 131 -40.70 51.74 -14.86
CA GLU A 131 -41.25 52.98 -15.40
C GLU A 131 -41.57 52.87 -16.91
N GLY A 132 -40.72 52.14 -17.65
CA GLY A 132 -40.86 51.92 -19.10
C GLY A 132 -40.57 50.48 -19.51
N PHE A 133 -40.54 50.22 -20.82
CA PHE A 133 -40.22 48.90 -21.35
C PHE A 133 -38.80 48.47 -20.98
N VAL A 134 -38.66 47.25 -20.45
CA VAL A 134 -37.36 46.63 -20.15
C VAL A 134 -37.18 45.47 -21.11
N ASP A 135 -36.28 45.59 -22.10
CA ASP A 135 -35.99 44.48 -23.00
C ASP A 135 -35.26 43.36 -22.24
N ARG A 136 -35.97 42.27 -21.98
CA ARG A 136 -35.45 41.06 -21.33
C ARG A 136 -34.96 40.01 -22.33
N THR A 137 -34.97 40.33 -23.62
CA THR A 137 -34.48 39.41 -24.65
C THR A 137 -32.96 39.28 -24.54
N VAL A 138 -32.47 38.07 -24.32
CA VAL A 138 -31.03 37.80 -24.37
C VAL A 138 -30.55 38.01 -25.80
N ALA A 139 -29.56 38.90 -25.98
CA ALA A 139 -28.92 39.15 -27.27
C ALA A 139 -27.48 38.63 -27.29
N THR A 140 -26.78 38.68 -26.15
CA THR A 140 -25.40 38.19 -26.03
C THR A 140 -25.19 37.49 -24.68
N ILE A 141 -24.27 36.53 -24.65
CA ILE A 141 -23.79 35.89 -23.43
C ILE A 141 -22.27 36.08 -23.38
N GLU A 142 -21.77 36.67 -22.29
CA GLU A 142 -20.34 36.80 -22.00
C GLU A 142 -19.92 35.73 -20.99
N LEU A 143 -18.80 35.05 -21.28
CA LEU A 143 -18.23 34.01 -20.43
C LEU A 143 -16.94 34.50 -19.77
N GLU A 144 -16.78 34.22 -18.47
CA GLU A 144 -15.54 34.47 -17.73
C GLU A 144 -15.17 33.26 -16.86
N PRO A 145 -13.95 32.71 -16.98
CA PRO A 145 -12.89 33.12 -17.91
C PRO A 145 -13.17 32.71 -19.38
N THR A 146 -12.53 33.40 -20.34
CA THR A 146 -12.70 33.13 -21.79
C THR A 146 -11.96 31.89 -22.30
N ALA A 147 -11.12 31.27 -21.46
CA ALA A 147 -10.46 29.99 -21.69
C ALA A 147 -10.08 29.36 -20.34
N ILE A 148 -10.10 28.04 -20.25
CA ILE A 148 -9.78 27.31 -19.02
C ILE A 148 -8.76 26.21 -19.34
N THR A 149 -7.67 26.18 -18.58
CA THR A 149 -6.74 25.05 -18.54
C THR A 149 -6.69 24.52 -17.11
N MET A 150 -6.89 23.22 -16.93
CA MET A 150 -6.97 22.61 -15.59
C MET A 150 -6.40 21.18 -15.56
N PRO A 151 -5.72 20.76 -14.47
CA PRO A 151 -5.27 19.38 -14.31
C PRO A 151 -6.44 18.40 -14.13
N LEU A 152 -6.26 17.15 -14.53
CA LEU A 152 -7.19 16.03 -14.24
C LEU A 152 -7.58 16.01 -12.76
N GLY A 153 -8.87 15.80 -12.48
CA GLY A 153 -9.41 15.66 -11.12
C GLY A 153 -9.64 16.98 -10.39
N THR A 154 -9.30 18.11 -11.00
CA THR A 154 -9.57 19.45 -10.42
C THR A 154 -10.93 19.99 -10.88
N THR A 155 -11.35 21.11 -10.26
CA THR A 155 -12.56 21.84 -10.63
C THR A 155 -12.25 23.30 -10.95
N ALA A 156 -13.07 23.90 -11.80
CA ALA A 156 -13.02 25.32 -12.13
C ALA A 156 -14.44 25.90 -12.19
N THR A 157 -14.59 27.20 -11.95
CA THR A 157 -15.86 27.90 -12.10
C THR A 157 -15.88 28.69 -13.41
N LEU A 158 -16.98 28.60 -14.13
CA LEU A 158 -17.27 29.37 -15.33
C LEU A 158 -18.52 30.21 -15.08
N SER A 159 -18.43 31.52 -15.33
CA SER A 159 -19.55 32.45 -15.16
C SER A 159 -20.10 32.90 -16.51
N ALA A 160 -21.42 33.01 -16.62
CA ALA A 160 -22.13 33.57 -17.76
C ALA A 160 -22.88 34.86 -17.37
N THR A 161 -22.77 35.89 -18.21
CA THR A 161 -23.52 37.14 -18.10
C THR A 161 -24.36 37.34 -19.35
N ALA A 162 -25.68 37.31 -19.22
CA ALA A 162 -26.58 37.62 -20.32
C ALA A 162 -26.81 39.13 -20.44
N LYS A 163 -26.78 39.66 -21.67
CA LYS A 163 -27.10 41.06 -21.96
C LYS A 163 -28.13 41.19 -23.07
N ASN A 164 -28.96 42.21 -23.00
CA ASN A 164 -29.89 42.58 -24.08
C ASN A 164 -29.14 43.28 -25.25
N ALA A 165 -29.88 43.68 -26.29
CA ALA A 165 -29.29 44.34 -27.46
C ALA A 165 -28.70 45.73 -27.15
N ALA A 166 -29.13 46.38 -26.07
CA ALA A 166 -28.59 47.65 -25.59
C ALA A 166 -27.31 47.48 -24.75
N GLY A 167 -26.98 46.24 -24.36
CA GLY A 167 -25.83 45.91 -23.52
C GLY A 167 -26.13 45.88 -22.01
N ASP A 168 -27.39 46.01 -21.60
CA ASP A 168 -27.78 45.93 -20.19
C ASP A 168 -27.74 44.48 -19.71
N VAL A 169 -27.24 44.27 -18.48
CA VAL A 169 -27.16 42.95 -17.86
C VAL A 169 -28.56 42.48 -17.43
N LEU A 170 -28.90 41.26 -17.81
CA LEU A 170 -30.18 40.63 -17.47
C LEU A 170 -30.04 39.74 -16.24
N SER A 171 -30.94 39.92 -15.27
CA SER A 171 -31.04 39.07 -14.07
C SER A 171 -32.11 37.99 -14.24
N GLY A 172 -31.95 36.87 -13.54
CA GLY A 172 -32.96 35.81 -13.50
C GLY A 172 -33.04 34.96 -14.77
N VAL A 173 -31.99 34.98 -15.60
CA VAL A 173 -31.90 34.22 -16.85
C VAL A 173 -31.60 32.75 -16.55
N ASP A 174 -32.39 31.85 -17.12
CA ASP A 174 -32.11 30.42 -17.11
C ASP A 174 -31.01 30.09 -18.13
N PHE A 175 -29.96 29.43 -17.65
CA PHE A 175 -28.85 28.98 -18.46
C PHE A 175 -28.86 27.44 -18.58
N GLY A 176 -28.73 26.96 -19.81
CA GLY A 176 -28.43 25.57 -20.14
C GLY A 176 -26.93 25.40 -20.40
N TRP A 177 -26.30 24.45 -19.74
CA TRP A 177 -24.88 24.15 -19.86
C TRP A 177 -24.68 22.75 -20.41
N SER A 178 -23.77 22.60 -21.38
CA SER A 178 -23.40 21.30 -21.94
C SER A 178 -21.92 21.23 -22.29
N SER A 179 -21.36 20.03 -22.25
CA SER A 179 -20.00 19.73 -22.71
C SER A 179 -20.06 18.95 -24.02
N SER A 180 -19.16 19.24 -24.96
CA SER A 180 -19.01 18.45 -26.18
C SER A 180 -18.43 17.06 -25.92
N ASP A 181 -17.73 16.87 -24.80
CA ASP A 181 -17.13 15.61 -24.39
C ASP A 181 -17.04 15.52 -22.86
N GLU A 182 -17.99 14.80 -22.25
CA GLU A 182 -18.04 14.58 -20.80
C GLU A 182 -16.93 13.66 -20.28
N THR A 183 -16.22 12.94 -21.16
CA THR A 183 -15.01 12.17 -20.79
C THR A 183 -13.80 13.06 -20.58
N VAL A 184 -13.87 14.33 -21.00
CA VAL A 184 -12.82 15.34 -20.82
C VAL A 184 -13.19 16.31 -19.70
N VAL A 185 -14.40 16.87 -19.76
CA VAL A 185 -14.91 17.81 -18.76
C VAL A 185 -16.41 17.65 -18.58
N THR A 186 -16.87 17.54 -17.34
CA THR A 186 -18.30 17.60 -16.98
C THR A 186 -18.65 19.00 -16.49
N VAL A 187 -19.92 19.37 -16.63
CA VAL A 187 -20.43 20.70 -16.27
C VAL A 187 -21.69 20.58 -15.41
N MET A 188 -21.72 21.27 -14.26
CA MET A 188 -22.88 21.31 -13.37
C MET A 188 -23.18 22.72 -12.86
N PRO A 189 -24.46 23.13 -12.75
CA PRO A 189 -25.63 22.38 -13.17
C PRO A 189 -25.78 22.35 -14.70
N SER A 190 -26.53 21.38 -15.23
CA SER A 190 -26.82 21.30 -16.66
C SER A 190 -27.93 22.26 -17.11
N VAL A 191 -28.87 22.60 -16.22
CA VAL A 191 -29.96 23.56 -16.47
C VAL A 191 -30.33 24.28 -15.17
N GLY A 192 -30.63 25.58 -15.25
CA GLY A 192 -31.31 26.35 -14.19
C GLY A 192 -30.97 27.83 -14.23
N ASN A 193 -31.54 28.59 -13.29
CA ASN A 193 -31.27 30.03 -13.10
C ASN A 193 -29.93 30.26 -12.39
N THR A 194 -28.86 29.69 -12.93
CA THR A 194 -27.51 29.81 -12.37
C THR A 194 -26.58 30.40 -13.41
N SER A 195 -26.10 31.61 -13.14
CA SER A 195 -25.07 32.29 -13.93
C SER A 195 -23.68 31.69 -13.74
N GLN A 196 -23.52 30.62 -12.95
CA GLN A 196 -22.25 29.94 -12.71
C GLN A 196 -22.40 28.45 -12.91
N ALA A 197 -21.40 27.85 -13.53
CA ALA A 197 -21.24 26.40 -13.63
C ALA A 197 -19.89 25.97 -13.04
N THR A 198 -19.90 24.82 -12.38
CA THR A 198 -18.71 24.10 -11.93
C THR A 198 -18.32 23.11 -13.02
N LEU A 199 -17.10 23.25 -13.51
CA LEU A 199 -16.45 22.33 -14.43
C LEU A 199 -15.61 21.35 -13.64
N THR A 200 -15.67 20.06 -13.97
CA THR A 200 -14.82 19.02 -13.37
C THR A 200 -14.02 18.32 -14.48
N ALA A 201 -12.70 18.30 -14.35
CA ALA A 201 -11.82 17.63 -15.30
C ALA A 201 -11.84 16.11 -15.13
N THR A 202 -12.19 15.38 -16.19
CA THR A 202 -12.43 13.93 -16.18
C THR A 202 -11.53 13.13 -17.12
N PHE A 203 -10.68 13.79 -17.92
CA PHE A 203 -9.77 13.14 -18.88
C PHE A 203 -8.73 12.20 -18.23
N ALA A 204 -9.07 10.92 -18.11
CA ALA A 204 -8.22 9.86 -17.56
C ALA A 204 -7.23 9.29 -18.60
N GLY A 205 -6.48 10.17 -19.27
CA GLY A 205 -5.57 9.81 -20.37
C GLY A 205 -4.20 10.46 -20.27
N ALA A 206 -3.33 10.12 -21.24
CA ALA A 206 -2.03 10.74 -21.37
C ALA A 206 -2.08 12.06 -22.15
N GLY A 207 -1.25 13.02 -21.77
CA GLY A 207 -1.09 14.28 -22.48
C GLY A 207 -2.23 15.27 -22.22
N VAL A 208 -2.59 16.04 -23.24
CA VAL A 208 -3.56 17.14 -23.15
C VAL A 208 -4.75 16.86 -24.04
N GLN A 209 -5.95 17.09 -23.54
CA GLN A 209 -7.20 16.96 -24.29
C GLN A 209 -8.09 18.17 -24.07
N SER A 210 -8.83 18.58 -25.10
CA SER A 210 -9.75 19.72 -25.02
C SER A 210 -11.19 19.31 -25.34
N ALA A 211 -12.14 20.01 -24.74
CA ALA A 211 -13.57 19.95 -25.02
C ALA A 211 -14.16 21.36 -25.04
N THR A 212 -15.30 21.51 -25.71
CA THR A 212 -16.03 22.78 -25.79
C THR A 212 -17.20 22.74 -24.83
N VAL A 213 -17.24 23.68 -23.89
CA VAL A 213 -18.41 23.92 -23.03
C VAL A 213 -19.28 24.98 -23.69
N THR A 214 -20.57 24.68 -23.82
CA THR A 214 -21.57 25.57 -24.40
C THR A 214 -22.55 26.01 -23.32
N VAL A 215 -22.78 27.32 -23.24
CA VAL A 215 -23.88 27.92 -22.47
C VAL A 215 -24.95 28.40 -23.45
N GLN A 216 -26.21 28.21 -23.09
CA GLN A 216 -27.36 28.63 -23.89
C GLN A 216 -28.40 29.32 -23.00
N ALA A 217 -28.96 30.43 -23.48
CA ALA A 217 -30.12 31.10 -22.91
C ALA A 217 -31.09 31.45 -24.05
N GLY A 218 -32.22 30.73 -24.12
CA GLY A 218 -33.11 30.78 -25.29
C GLY A 218 -32.41 30.34 -26.58
N GLU A 219 -32.44 31.18 -27.61
CA GLU A 219 -31.80 30.93 -28.91
C GLU A 219 -30.33 31.39 -28.96
N VAL A 220 -29.84 32.09 -27.93
CA VAL A 220 -28.48 32.60 -27.87
C VAL A 220 -27.57 31.60 -27.17
N SER A 221 -26.39 31.35 -27.75
CA SER A 221 -25.36 30.52 -27.13
C SER A 221 -23.99 31.17 -27.18
N ALA A 222 -23.13 30.80 -26.22
CA ALA A 222 -21.72 31.12 -26.20
C ALA A 222 -20.93 29.85 -25.85
N THR A 223 -19.67 29.81 -26.25
CA THR A 223 -18.81 28.65 -26.01
C THR A 223 -17.46 29.05 -25.44
N VAL A 224 -16.88 28.16 -24.66
CA VAL A 224 -15.50 28.25 -24.16
C VAL A 224 -14.79 26.93 -24.38
N THR A 225 -13.52 27.00 -24.80
CA THR A 225 -12.67 25.81 -24.85
C THR A 225 -12.08 25.56 -23.47
N VAL A 226 -12.24 24.33 -22.99
CA VAL A 226 -11.64 23.82 -21.77
C VAL A 226 -10.58 22.81 -22.14
N THR A 227 -9.36 23.04 -21.69
CA THR A 227 -8.20 22.17 -21.88
C THR A 227 -7.87 21.47 -20.58
N VAL A 228 -7.86 20.14 -20.61
CA VAL A 228 -7.50 19.31 -19.46
C VAL A 228 -6.11 18.72 -19.66
N GLU A 229 -5.24 18.97 -18.69
CA GLU A 229 -3.92 18.35 -18.61
C GLU A 229 -4.02 17.01 -17.88
N GLY A 230 -3.87 15.92 -18.64
CA GLY A 230 -3.76 14.56 -18.12
C GLY A 230 -2.34 14.19 -17.70
N VAL A 231 -2.08 12.89 -17.59
CA VAL A 231 -0.77 12.37 -17.15
C VAL A 231 0.27 12.56 -18.25
N SER A 232 1.38 13.20 -17.93
CA SER A 232 2.52 13.35 -18.86
C SER A 232 3.76 12.59 -18.39
N THR A 233 3.99 12.53 -17.08
CA THR A 233 5.13 11.80 -16.50
C THR A 233 4.68 11.05 -15.25
N ILE A 234 5.39 9.98 -14.92
CA ILE A 234 5.19 9.22 -13.68
C ILE A 234 6.56 9.07 -13.02
N HIS A 235 6.65 9.37 -11.73
CA HIS A 235 7.87 9.27 -10.96
C HIS A 235 7.73 8.25 -9.84
N LEU A 236 8.66 7.31 -9.75
CA LEU A 236 8.83 6.46 -8.58
C LEU A 236 9.61 7.23 -7.50
N ASN A 237 9.28 7.00 -6.24
CA ASN A 237 9.90 7.68 -5.10
C ASN A 237 11.37 7.32 -4.85
N VAL A 238 11.83 6.19 -5.40
CA VAL A 238 13.21 5.69 -5.27
C VAL A 238 13.69 5.14 -6.61
N GLU A 239 14.97 5.36 -6.90
CA GLU A 239 15.63 4.89 -8.12
C GLU A 239 16.33 3.54 -7.93
N THR A 240 16.74 3.22 -6.69
CA THR A 240 17.42 1.98 -6.36
C THR A 240 16.92 1.43 -5.02
N LEU A 241 16.85 0.10 -4.92
CA LEU A 241 16.56 -0.65 -3.70
C LEU A 241 17.56 -1.79 -3.54
N ALA A 242 18.13 -1.93 -2.35
CA ALA A 242 18.95 -3.07 -1.96
C ALA A 242 18.18 -3.92 -0.96
N LEU A 243 17.86 -5.16 -1.33
CA LEU A 243 17.11 -6.10 -0.49
C LEU A 243 17.90 -7.40 -0.32
N ALA A 244 17.80 -8.01 0.85
CA ALA A 244 18.20 -9.40 1.03
C ALA A 244 17.08 -10.32 0.50
N GLU A 245 17.42 -11.55 0.10
CA GLU A 245 16.44 -12.56 -0.28
C GLU A 245 15.39 -12.78 0.84
N GLY A 246 14.10 -12.70 0.48
CA GLY A 246 12.98 -12.71 1.42
C GLY A 246 12.60 -11.33 1.99
N GLY A 247 13.38 -10.28 1.73
CA GLY A 247 13.07 -8.91 2.10
C GLY A 247 11.98 -8.27 1.22
N SER A 248 11.42 -7.15 1.67
CA SER A 248 10.42 -6.39 0.91
C SER A 248 10.53 -4.88 1.12
N ALA A 249 9.94 -4.12 0.20
CA ALA A 249 9.88 -2.66 0.26
C ALA A 249 8.62 -2.13 -0.43
N GLN A 250 8.21 -0.91 -0.09
CA GLN A 250 7.07 -0.23 -0.69
C GLN A 250 7.55 0.86 -1.67
N LEU A 251 7.11 0.77 -2.92
CA LEU A 251 7.25 1.84 -3.90
C LEU A 251 5.97 2.67 -3.96
N THR A 252 6.11 3.95 -4.29
CA THR A 252 4.98 4.84 -4.60
C THR A 252 5.24 5.54 -5.93
N ALA A 253 4.22 5.64 -6.76
CA ALA A 253 4.26 6.35 -8.03
C ALA A 253 3.47 7.67 -7.93
N THR A 254 4.02 8.74 -8.51
CA THR A 254 3.37 10.06 -8.59
C THR A 254 3.21 10.44 -10.06
N ALA A 255 1.97 10.66 -10.50
CA ALA A 255 1.67 11.14 -11.85
C ALA A 255 1.68 12.67 -11.89
N GLN A 256 2.25 13.25 -12.94
CA GLN A 256 2.34 14.70 -13.12
C GLN A 256 1.91 15.13 -14.53
N THR A 257 1.35 16.34 -14.62
CA THR A 257 1.11 17.01 -15.90
C THR A 257 2.43 17.42 -16.58
N ALA A 258 2.36 17.87 -17.84
CA ALA A 258 3.54 18.42 -18.53
C ALA A 258 4.11 19.66 -17.83
N SER A 259 3.27 20.36 -17.06
CA SER A 259 3.61 21.51 -16.23
C SER A 259 4.12 21.12 -14.83
N ALA A 260 4.45 19.84 -14.60
CA ALA A 260 4.93 19.27 -13.33
C ALA A 260 3.96 19.46 -12.14
N VAL A 261 2.65 19.49 -12.41
CA VAL A 261 1.62 19.51 -11.36
C VAL A 261 1.23 18.08 -11.01
N ASP A 262 1.27 17.73 -9.72
CA ASP A 262 0.87 16.42 -9.22
C ASP A 262 -0.63 16.13 -9.44
N LEU A 263 -0.94 14.89 -9.82
CA LEU A 263 -2.29 14.40 -10.07
C LEU A 263 -2.66 13.35 -9.01
N PRO A 264 -3.04 13.75 -7.78
CA PRO A 264 -3.27 12.82 -6.67
C PRO A 264 -4.47 11.89 -6.85
N THR A 265 -5.34 12.18 -7.82
CA THR A 265 -6.47 11.31 -8.19
C THR A 265 -6.05 10.11 -9.04
N VAL A 266 -4.80 10.09 -9.54
CA VAL A 266 -4.24 8.97 -10.29
C VAL A 266 -3.54 8.02 -9.31
N THR A 267 -4.25 6.99 -8.87
CA THR A 267 -3.74 5.99 -7.92
C THR A 267 -3.62 4.59 -8.53
N ASP A 268 -4.32 4.33 -9.62
CA ASP A 268 -4.50 2.99 -10.18
C ASP A 268 -3.39 2.67 -11.20
N PHE A 269 -2.16 2.59 -10.71
CA PHE A 269 -1.00 2.28 -11.52
C PHE A 269 -0.91 0.79 -11.84
N THR A 270 -0.46 0.47 -13.05
CA THR A 270 -0.06 -0.88 -13.43
C THR A 270 1.43 -1.06 -13.20
N TRP A 271 1.79 -1.92 -12.24
CA TRP A 271 3.17 -2.23 -11.88
C TRP A 271 3.74 -3.40 -12.69
N SER A 272 5.04 -3.37 -12.96
CA SER A 272 5.74 -4.41 -13.70
C SER A 272 7.14 -4.63 -13.14
N SER A 273 7.59 -5.89 -13.17
CA SER A 273 8.97 -6.29 -12.89
C SER A 273 9.60 -6.86 -14.15
N SER A 274 10.82 -6.41 -14.49
CA SER A 274 11.58 -6.97 -15.61
C SER A 274 12.07 -8.40 -15.34
N ALA A 275 12.20 -8.80 -14.07
CA ALA A 275 12.60 -10.14 -13.66
C ALA A 275 11.81 -10.63 -12.43
N PRO A 276 10.55 -11.08 -12.62
CA PRO A 276 9.68 -11.52 -11.51
C PRO A 276 10.23 -12.70 -10.68
N ALA A 277 11.15 -13.49 -11.22
CA ALA A 277 11.82 -14.56 -10.47
C ALA A 277 12.87 -14.03 -9.45
N ILE A 278 13.36 -12.80 -9.65
CA ILE A 278 14.32 -12.11 -8.78
C ILE A 278 13.57 -11.23 -7.78
N ALA A 279 12.66 -10.38 -8.28
CA ALA A 279 11.79 -9.56 -7.44
C ALA A 279 10.42 -9.38 -8.08
N THR A 280 9.35 -9.58 -7.31
CA THR A 280 7.96 -9.31 -7.73
C THR A 280 7.50 -7.96 -7.21
N VAL A 281 6.48 -7.38 -7.84
CA VAL A 281 5.77 -6.21 -7.35
C VAL A 281 4.26 -6.46 -7.45
N ASP A 282 3.49 -6.10 -6.44
CA ASP A 282 2.03 -6.23 -6.45
C ASP A 282 1.33 -4.98 -7.03
N GLN A 283 -0.01 -5.01 -7.11
CA GLN A 283 -0.82 -3.91 -7.64
C GLN A 283 -0.70 -2.61 -6.82
N ASN A 284 -0.24 -2.68 -5.58
CA ASN A 284 -0.08 -1.54 -4.69
C ASN A 284 1.35 -1.02 -4.65
N GLY A 285 2.28 -1.57 -5.45
CA GLY A 285 3.70 -1.20 -5.43
C GLY A 285 4.52 -1.90 -4.34
N HIS A 286 4.01 -2.96 -3.72
CA HIS A 286 4.76 -3.74 -2.74
C HIS A 286 5.72 -4.70 -3.44
N VAL A 287 7.02 -4.49 -3.25
CA VAL A 287 8.10 -5.27 -3.87
C VAL A 287 8.56 -6.37 -2.91
N THR A 288 8.66 -7.61 -3.40
CA THR A 288 9.19 -8.77 -2.66
C THR A 288 10.39 -9.36 -3.37
N ALA A 289 11.51 -9.50 -2.65
CA ALA A 289 12.75 -10.10 -3.14
C ALA A 289 12.71 -11.63 -3.01
N LEU A 290 12.93 -12.34 -4.12
CA LEU A 290 12.77 -13.80 -4.20
C LEU A 290 14.08 -14.55 -4.41
N SER A 291 15.01 -14.02 -5.20
CA SER A 291 16.30 -14.65 -5.45
C SER A 291 17.36 -13.62 -5.79
N ALA A 292 18.63 -13.96 -5.54
CA ALA A 292 19.73 -13.04 -5.80
C ALA A 292 19.83 -12.64 -7.29
N GLY A 293 20.04 -11.35 -7.53
CA GLY A 293 20.12 -10.79 -8.88
C GLY A 293 19.64 -9.34 -8.93
N ILE A 294 19.34 -8.85 -10.14
CA ILE A 294 18.86 -7.50 -10.38
C ILE A 294 17.53 -7.57 -11.15
N ALA A 295 16.55 -6.77 -10.72
CA ALA A 295 15.28 -6.57 -11.42
C ALA A 295 14.99 -5.07 -11.52
N GLU A 296 14.29 -4.65 -12.55
CA GLU A 296 13.79 -3.27 -12.68
C GLU A 296 12.28 -3.26 -12.45
N ILE A 297 11.82 -2.39 -11.56
CA ILE A 297 10.40 -2.18 -11.29
C ILE A 297 9.95 -0.86 -11.94
N THR A 298 8.82 -0.90 -12.63
CA THR A 298 8.19 0.27 -13.26
C THR A 298 6.71 0.33 -12.91
N ALA A 299 6.14 1.54 -12.94
CA ALA A 299 4.71 1.79 -12.87
C ALA A 299 4.24 2.45 -14.18
N SER A 300 2.99 2.21 -14.57
CA SER A 300 2.43 2.81 -15.77
C SER A 300 0.96 3.20 -15.60
N TYR A 301 0.55 4.24 -16.32
CA TYR A 301 -0.83 4.73 -16.38
C TYR A 301 -1.09 5.35 -17.76
N ALA A 302 -2.19 4.97 -18.42
CA ALA A 302 -2.58 5.46 -19.75
C ALA A 302 -1.43 5.47 -20.78
N SER A 303 -0.62 4.39 -20.81
CA SER A 303 0.58 4.24 -21.66
C SER A 303 1.79 5.12 -21.32
N VAL A 304 1.71 5.98 -20.30
CA VAL A 304 2.88 6.63 -19.70
C VAL A 304 3.56 5.62 -18.77
N VAL A 305 4.87 5.45 -18.91
CA VAL A 305 5.69 4.58 -18.06
C VAL A 305 6.60 5.45 -17.21
N SER A 306 6.78 5.07 -15.94
CA SER A 306 7.65 5.76 -15.01
C SER A 306 9.14 5.60 -15.35
N ASN A 307 10.00 6.30 -14.62
CA ASN A 307 11.38 5.84 -14.44
C ASN A 307 11.41 4.43 -13.84
N ALA A 308 12.50 3.69 -14.06
CA ALA A 308 12.72 2.40 -13.42
C ALA A 308 13.33 2.57 -12.02
N CYS A 309 12.94 1.70 -11.11
CA CYS A 309 13.64 1.45 -9.85
C CYS A 309 14.45 0.15 -10.00
N GLU A 310 15.78 0.23 -9.89
CA GLU A 310 16.64 -0.95 -9.89
C GLU A 310 16.62 -1.62 -8.51
N VAL A 311 16.14 -2.85 -8.46
CA VAL A 311 16.12 -3.69 -7.25
C VAL A 311 17.27 -4.67 -7.32
N THR A 312 18.29 -4.46 -6.49
CA THR A 312 19.39 -5.41 -6.29
C THR A 312 19.04 -6.32 -5.11
N VAL A 313 18.94 -7.62 -5.39
CA VAL A 313 18.71 -8.66 -4.39
C VAL A 313 20.02 -9.37 -4.09
N THR A 314 20.46 -9.33 -2.84
CA THR A 314 21.61 -10.10 -2.37
C THR A 314 21.15 -11.42 -1.77
N ALA A 315 21.86 -12.51 -2.10
CA ALA A 315 21.63 -13.79 -1.44
C ALA A 315 21.82 -13.62 0.08
N THR A 316 20.90 -14.15 0.87
CA THR A 316 21.07 -14.24 2.32
C THR A 316 21.97 -15.44 2.60
N ASP A 317 23.12 -15.23 3.26
CA ASP A 317 24.00 -16.34 3.64
C ASP A 317 23.25 -17.25 4.65
N PRO A 318 22.96 -18.53 4.31
CA PRO A 318 22.26 -19.44 5.21
C PRO A 318 22.98 -19.59 6.57
N ALA A 319 24.29 -19.39 6.61
CA ALA A 319 25.09 -19.46 7.83
C ALA A 319 24.69 -18.38 8.86
N GLU A 320 24.08 -17.26 8.45
CA GLU A 320 23.57 -16.23 9.36
C GLU A 320 22.39 -16.71 10.22
N ARG A 321 21.64 -17.70 9.72
CA ARG A 321 20.49 -18.26 10.45
C ARG A 321 20.90 -19.34 11.46
N VAL A 322 22.13 -19.83 11.39
CA VAL A 322 22.64 -20.89 12.28
C VAL A 322 22.81 -20.36 13.70
N THR A 323 22.20 -21.06 14.65
CA THR A 323 22.27 -20.76 16.08
C THR A 323 22.97 -21.83 16.90
N SER A 324 22.95 -23.09 16.44
CA SER A 324 23.68 -24.20 17.07
C SER A 324 24.15 -25.21 16.02
N ILE A 325 25.19 -25.96 16.37
CA ILE A 325 25.75 -27.05 15.56
C ILE A 325 25.94 -28.26 16.48
N THR A 326 25.59 -29.45 16.01
CA THR A 326 25.86 -30.71 16.72
C THR A 326 26.75 -31.63 15.89
N LEU A 327 27.69 -32.30 16.55
CA LEU A 327 28.50 -33.38 15.97
C LEU A 327 28.02 -34.75 16.42
N SER A 328 28.05 -35.71 15.50
CA SER A 328 27.83 -37.13 15.79
C SER A 328 28.82 -38.01 15.01
N PRO A 329 29.40 -39.05 15.62
CA PRO A 329 29.33 -39.40 17.05
C PRO A 329 30.04 -38.37 17.96
N GLU A 330 29.66 -38.30 19.24
CA GLU A 330 30.29 -37.40 20.24
C GLU A 330 31.64 -37.92 20.74
N SER A 331 31.89 -39.23 20.66
CA SER A 331 33.18 -39.82 21.00
C SER A 331 33.47 -41.05 20.14
N THR A 332 34.73 -41.29 19.78
CA THR A 332 35.16 -42.48 19.06
C THR A 332 36.52 -42.94 19.56
N LEU A 333 36.69 -44.26 19.68
CA LEU A 333 37.97 -44.91 19.94
C LEU A 333 38.51 -45.47 18.62
N LEU A 334 39.76 -45.15 18.28
CA LEU A 334 40.43 -45.55 17.06
C LEU A 334 41.82 -46.11 17.34
N GLY A 335 42.28 -47.04 16.51
CA GLY A 335 43.70 -47.38 16.37
C GLY A 335 44.44 -46.38 15.47
N VAL A 336 45.77 -46.34 15.57
CA VAL A 336 46.60 -45.51 14.68
C VAL A 336 46.38 -45.92 13.22
N GLY A 337 46.11 -44.93 12.36
CA GLY A 337 45.81 -45.11 10.94
C GLY A 337 44.33 -45.38 10.63
N GLU A 338 43.49 -45.62 11.63
CA GLU A 338 42.05 -45.75 11.43
C GLU A 338 41.38 -44.38 11.20
N THR A 339 40.20 -44.41 10.60
CA THR A 339 39.43 -43.21 10.25
C THR A 339 38.00 -43.30 10.71
N VAL A 340 37.41 -42.17 11.07
CA VAL A 340 35.97 -42.01 11.32
C VAL A 340 35.44 -40.79 10.59
N THR A 341 34.19 -40.82 10.13
CA THR A 341 33.54 -39.63 9.58
C THR A 341 32.58 -39.05 10.61
N LEU A 342 32.81 -37.80 10.99
CA LEU A 342 31.90 -37.03 11.84
C LEU A 342 30.85 -36.34 10.97
N THR A 343 29.59 -36.37 11.42
CA THR A 343 28.49 -35.62 10.80
C THR A 343 28.22 -34.37 11.62
N ALA A 344 28.30 -33.20 10.97
CA ALA A 344 27.87 -31.93 11.55
C ALA A 344 26.44 -31.60 11.07
N THR A 345 25.60 -31.11 11.98
CA THR A 345 24.24 -30.65 11.66
C THR A 345 24.00 -29.28 12.29
N ALA A 346 23.63 -28.30 11.48
CA ALA A 346 23.35 -26.93 11.91
C ALA A 346 21.84 -26.70 12.08
N PHE A 347 21.46 -25.91 13.08
CA PHE A 347 20.07 -25.60 13.40
C PHE A 347 19.81 -24.09 13.53
N ASP A 348 18.64 -23.65 13.09
CA ASP A 348 18.15 -22.29 13.39
C ASP A 348 17.56 -22.19 14.79
N SER A 349 17.11 -20.99 15.17
CA SER A 349 16.52 -20.71 16.49
C SER A 349 15.21 -21.48 16.75
N LEU A 350 14.58 -22.04 15.71
CA LEU A 350 13.38 -22.86 15.80
C LEU A 350 13.70 -24.36 15.83
N GLY A 351 14.98 -24.73 15.79
CA GLY A 351 15.44 -26.12 15.76
C GLY A 351 15.32 -26.81 14.39
N SER A 352 15.09 -26.05 13.31
CA SER A 352 15.07 -26.61 11.96
C SER A 352 16.49 -26.71 11.41
N THR A 353 16.78 -27.77 10.65
CA THR A 353 18.10 -27.98 10.05
C THR A 353 18.39 -26.97 8.94
N ILE A 354 19.61 -26.46 8.88
CA ILE A 354 20.09 -25.56 7.83
C ILE A 354 21.24 -26.24 7.10
N ASP A 355 21.19 -26.26 5.77
CA ASP A 355 22.29 -26.74 4.94
C ASP A 355 23.36 -25.64 4.82
N VAL A 356 24.56 -25.95 5.28
CA VAL A 356 25.73 -25.05 5.34
C VAL A 356 27.02 -25.85 5.22
N THR A 357 28.07 -25.21 4.74
CA THR A 357 29.43 -25.77 4.78
C THR A 357 30.07 -25.45 6.13
N PHE A 358 30.82 -26.42 6.69
CA PHE A 358 31.47 -26.29 7.99
C PHE A 358 32.99 -26.11 7.87
N ASP A 359 33.52 -25.26 8.74
CA ASP A 359 34.95 -25.16 9.03
C ASP A 359 35.30 -26.14 10.15
N TRP A 360 36.13 -27.14 9.85
CA TRP A 360 36.55 -28.18 10.79
C TRP A 360 37.91 -27.88 11.43
N THR A 361 38.03 -28.17 12.73
CA THR A 361 39.29 -27.99 13.46
C THR A 361 39.55 -29.16 14.42
N SER A 362 40.82 -29.46 14.64
CA SER A 362 41.30 -30.37 15.68
C SER A 362 42.12 -29.55 16.68
N ASP A 363 41.88 -29.74 17.98
CA ASP A 363 42.70 -29.12 19.04
C ASP A 363 44.11 -29.74 19.13
N ASN A 364 44.27 -30.96 18.62
CA ASN A 364 45.53 -31.70 18.62
C ASN A 364 45.71 -32.47 17.29
N PRO A 365 46.16 -31.77 16.23
CA PRO A 365 46.35 -32.37 14.91
C PRO A 365 47.48 -33.40 14.84
N GLU A 366 48.37 -33.47 15.85
CA GLU A 366 49.38 -34.54 15.94
C GLU A 366 48.75 -35.88 16.34
N VAL A 367 47.66 -35.87 17.10
CA VAL A 367 46.90 -37.07 17.50
C VAL A 367 45.86 -37.44 16.44
N ALA A 368 45.06 -36.48 15.98
CA ALA A 368 44.06 -36.71 14.95
C ALA A 368 43.81 -35.47 14.09
N THR A 369 43.81 -35.66 12.76
CA THR A 369 43.50 -34.60 11.79
C THR A 369 42.09 -34.78 11.22
N VAL A 370 41.40 -33.69 10.89
CA VAL A 370 40.09 -33.70 10.23
C VAL A 370 40.17 -32.94 8.90
N ASN A 371 39.51 -33.45 7.86
CA ASN A 371 39.42 -32.76 6.57
C ASN A 371 38.11 -31.96 6.41
N SER A 372 37.94 -31.25 5.28
CA SER A 372 36.77 -30.42 5.01
C SER A 372 35.44 -31.19 4.91
N SER A 373 35.49 -32.51 4.76
CA SER A 373 34.32 -33.39 4.72
C SER A 373 34.01 -34.04 6.08
N GLY A 374 34.69 -33.63 7.16
CA GLY A 374 34.51 -34.20 8.50
C GLY A 374 35.12 -35.60 8.67
N ASN A 375 35.96 -36.05 7.73
CA ASN A 375 36.68 -37.32 7.89
C ASN A 375 37.93 -37.09 8.74
N VAL A 376 38.01 -37.82 9.84
CA VAL A 376 39.06 -37.77 10.84
C VAL A 376 39.98 -38.97 10.66
N THR A 377 41.30 -38.73 10.71
CA THR A 377 42.34 -39.76 10.68
C THR A 377 43.12 -39.74 11.98
N ALA A 378 43.24 -40.89 12.65
CA ALA A 378 44.08 -41.07 13.82
C ALA A 378 45.55 -41.24 13.42
N LEU A 379 46.44 -40.43 14.00
CA LEU A 379 47.86 -40.39 13.62
C LEU A 379 48.77 -40.94 14.73
N THR A 380 48.51 -40.59 15.98
CA THR A 380 49.35 -41.00 17.13
C THR A 380 48.47 -41.16 18.35
N TYR A 381 48.91 -41.97 19.31
CA TYR A 381 48.14 -42.23 20.52
C TYR A 381 47.89 -40.97 21.34
N GLY A 382 46.71 -40.88 21.95
CA GLY A 382 46.32 -39.73 22.76
C GLY A 382 44.85 -39.38 22.61
N THR A 383 44.51 -38.12 22.87
CA THR A 383 43.16 -37.59 22.69
C THR A 383 43.19 -36.28 21.93
N ALA A 384 42.25 -36.12 21.00
CA ALA A 384 41.99 -34.89 20.28
C ALA A 384 40.49 -34.59 20.30
N ASN A 385 40.11 -33.32 20.41
CA ASN A 385 38.74 -32.87 20.23
C ASN A 385 38.58 -32.23 18.87
N ILE A 386 37.58 -32.70 18.12
CA ILE A 386 37.21 -32.16 16.81
C ILE A 386 36.00 -31.25 16.98
N THR A 387 36.03 -30.07 16.35
CA THR A 387 34.88 -29.15 16.29
C THR A 387 34.58 -28.73 14.86
N ALA A 388 33.31 -28.42 14.59
CA ALA A 388 32.85 -27.79 13.37
C ALA A 388 32.31 -26.39 13.69
N SER A 389 32.50 -25.44 12.79
CA SER A 389 32.01 -24.07 12.97
C SER A 389 31.50 -23.46 11.67
N VAL A 390 30.74 -22.38 11.79
CA VAL A 390 30.34 -21.52 10.67
C VAL A 390 30.62 -20.06 11.01
N ARG A 391 30.53 -19.17 10.02
CA ARG A 391 30.73 -17.72 10.19
C ARG A 391 32.07 -17.40 10.87
N SER A 392 33.13 -18.08 10.45
CA SER A 392 34.49 -17.95 11.00
C SER A 392 34.55 -18.13 12.53
N GLY A 393 33.85 -19.14 13.05
CA GLY A 393 33.86 -19.47 14.48
C GLY A 393 32.83 -18.73 15.33
N ALA A 394 31.93 -17.94 14.74
CA ALA A 394 30.87 -17.28 15.52
C ALA A 394 29.84 -18.26 16.11
N VAL A 395 29.69 -19.44 15.50
CA VAL A 395 28.97 -20.59 16.08
C VAL A 395 29.86 -21.81 15.94
N VAL A 396 30.11 -22.47 17.07
CA VAL A 396 30.95 -23.67 17.18
C VAL A 396 30.10 -24.80 17.74
N SER A 397 30.33 -26.01 17.24
CA SER A 397 29.66 -27.22 17.70
C SER A 397 30.08 -27.63 19.12
N ASN A 398 29.45 -28.68 19.65
CA ASN A 398 30.07 -29.49 20.69
C ASN A 398 31.39 -30.10 20.17
N ALA A 399 32.28 -30.45 21.12
CA ALA A 399 33.49 -31.20 20.83
C ALA A 399 33.18 -32.69 20.65
N ALA A 400 33.63 -33.27 19.53
CA ALA A 400 33.66 -34.72 19.34
C ALA A 400 35.04 -35.25 19.78
N GLN A 401 35.08 -36.12 20.79
CA GLN A 401 36.33 -36.63 21.35
C GLN A 401 36.83 -37.85 20.57
N ILE A 402 38.05 -37.74 20.05
CA ILE A 402 38.76 -38.83 19.38
C ILE A 402 39.82 -39.35 20.33
N ARG A 403 39.67 -40.59 20.77
CA ARG A 403 40.66 -41.32 21.55
C ARG A 403 41.41 -42.26 20.63
N VAL A 404 42.73 -42.16 20.64
CA VAL A 404 43.60 -43.03 19.86
C VAL A 404 44.38 -43.91 20.81
N GLU A 405 44.07 -45.20 20.82
CA GLU A 405 44.63 -46.17 21.77
C GLU A 405 45.03 -47.46 21.05
N ALA A 406 46.04 -48.15 21.56
CA ALA A 406 46.44 -49.46 21.08
C ALA A 406 45.45 -50.53 21.59
N THR A 407 45.00 -51.39 20.68
CA THR A 407 44.19 -52.56 21.02
C THR A 407 45.07 -53.80 21.22
N LEU A 408 44.57 -54.79 21.96
CA LEU A 408 45.26 -56.08 22.05
C LEU A 408 45.45 -56.67 20.65
N SER A 409 44.43 -56.61 19.80
CA SER A 409 44.49 -57.10 18.42
C SER A 409 45.64 -56.46 17.61
N ALA A 410 45.86 -55.16 17.78
CA ALA A 410 46.98 -54.45 17.16
C ALA A 410 48.34 -54.90 17.73
N VAL A 411 48.47 -54.97 19.07
CA VAL A 411 49.69 -55.46 19.73
C VAL A 411 49.99 -56.91 19.35
N GLN A 412 48.96 -57.75 19.27
CA GLN A 412 49.07 -59.16 18.92
C GLN A 412 49.66 -59.33 17.52
N SER A 413 49.09 -58.62 16.55
CA SER A 413 49.51 -58.69 15.16
C SER A 413 50.89 -58.05 14.92
N ALA A 414 51.13 -56.88 15.48
CA ALA A 414 52.36 -56.11 15.25
C ALA A 414 53.56 -56.63 16.06
N VAL A 415 53.32 -57.21 17.25
CA VAL A 415 54.38 -57.60 18.19
C VAL A 415 54.32 -59.09 18.53
N PHE A 416 53.26 -59.56 19.17
CA PHE A 416 53.27 -60.90 19.80
C PHE A 416 53.41 -62.04 18.79
N ASN A 417 52.81 -61.92 17.61
CA ASN A 417 52.96 -62.89 16.53
C ASN A 417 54.44 -63.10 16.14
N ASN A 418 55.26 -62.05 16.19
CA ASN A 418 56.70 -62.11 15.92
C ASN A 418 57.48 -62.80 17.06
N CYS A 419 56.88 -62.92 18.24
CA CYS A 419 57.48 -63.56 19.41
C CYS A 419 57.13 -65.04 19.54
N THR A 420 56.16 -65.55 18.77
CA THR A 420 55.65 -66.93 18.89
C THR A 420 56.67 -68.02 18.53
N GLY A 421 57.70 -67.71 17.74
CA GLY A 421 58.78 -68.68 17.43
C GLY A 421 59.53 -69.17 18.68
N CYS A 422 59.63 -68.32 19.71
CA CYS A 422 60.21 -68.68 21.00
C CYS A 422 59.18 -68.72 22.15
N HIS A 423 58.02 -68.08 21.98
CA HIS A 423 56.95 -67.97 22.99
C HIS A 423 55.61 -68.55 22.51
N GLY A 424 55.65 -69.58 21.66
CA GLY A 424 54.50 -70.38 21.24
C GLY A 424 54.32 -71.66 22.05
N GLY A 425 54.87 -71.70 23.28
CA GLY A 425 54.83 -72.86 24.17
C GLY A 425 56.17 -73.29 24.77
N ALA A 426 57.29 -72.70 24.34
CA ALA A 426 58.56 -72.84 25.05
C ALA A 426 58.63 -71.85 26.25
N GLY A 427 59.21 -72.29 27.37
CA GLY A 427 59.40 -71.45 28.56
C GLY A 427 58.12 -71.10 29.34
N ASN A 428 57.02 -71.83 29.15
CA ASN A 428 55.72 -71.60 29.83
C ASN A 428 55.12 -70.19 29.61
N LEU A 429 55.32 -69.61 28.42
CA LEU A 429 54.64 -68.40 27.95
C LEU A 429 54.06 -68.69 26.56
N TYR A 430 52.76 -68.42 26.40
CA TYR A 430 52.03 -68.55 25.15
C TYR A 430 51.56 -67.17 24.69
N LEU A 431 52.16 -66.68 23.62
CA LEU A 431 51.84 -65.39 22.97
C LEU A 431 51.07 -65.59 21.65
N THR A 432 50.53 -66.78 21.43
CA THR A 432 49.65 -67.09 20.31
C THR A 432 48.34 -66.31 20.43
N ASP A 433 47.74 -66.00 19.28
CA ASP A 433 46.43 -65.36 19.22
C ASP A 433 45.39 -66.18 20.00
N GLY A 434 44.56 -65.51 20.80
CA GLY A 434 43.63 -66.12 21.74
C GLY A 434 44.20 -66.56 23.09
N ASP A 435 45.52 -66.71 23.23
CA ASP A 435 46.18 -67.14 24.48
C ASP A 435 46.94 -66.00 25.18
N SER A 436 47.42 -65.01 24.41
CA SER A 436 48.35 -63.98 24.88
C SER A 436 47.83 -63.18 26.08
N TYR A 437 46.57 -62.73 26.04
CA TYR A 437 45.95 -61.94 27.10
C TYR A 437 46.01 -62.64 28.47
N ASN A 438 45.44 -63.85 28.55
CA ASN A 438 45.38 -64.64 29.78
C ASN A 438 46.75 -65.10 30.28
N ASN A 439 47.75 -65.10 29.41
CA ASN A 439 49.14 -65.43 29.76
C ASN A 439 49.96 -64.22 30.21
N LEU A 440 49.52 -62.99 29.92
CA LEU A 440 50.25 -61.76 30.18
C LEU A 440 49.61 -60.93 31.30
N VAL A 441 48.32 -60.64 31.18
CA VAL A 441 47.66 -59.61 31.99
C VAL A 441 47.38 -60.14 33.39
N ASN A 442 47.89 -59.45 34.42
CA ASN A 442 47.79 -59.86 35.83
C ASN A 442 48.42 -61.24 36.16
N VAL A 443 49.35 -61.72 35.34
CA VAL A 443 50.06 -62.98 35.57
C VAL A 443 51.46 -62.69 36.13
N PRO A 444 51.89 -63.30 37.25
CA PRO A 444 53.25 -63.13 37.77
C PRO A 444 54.35 -63.51 36.75
N ALA A 445 55.42 -62.72 36.69
CA ALA A 445 56.53 -63.00 35.79
C ALA A 445 57.43 -64.14 36.33
N THR A 446 57.75 -65.11 35.46
CA THR A 446 58.58 -66.27 35.84
C THR A 446 60.06 -65.88 36.09
N GLY A 447 60.56 -64.83 35.43
CA GLY A 447 61.94 -64.35 35.58
C GLY A 447 62.17 -63.47 36.82
N ASN A 448 61.11 -62.85 37.36
CA ASN A 448 61.13 -62.11 38.61
C ASN A 448 59.69 -61.98 39.15
N ALA A 449 59.34 -62.79 40.14
CA ALA A 449 57.97 -62.87 40.68
C ALA A 449 57.48 -61.60 41.39
N SER A 450 58.34 -60.59 41.55
CA SER A 450 57.97 -59.27 42.12
C SER A 450 57.15 -58.41 41.15
N PHE A 451 57.09 -58.79 39.86
CA PHE A 451 56.38 -58.06 38.82
C PHE A 451 55.32 -58.93 38.13
N MET A 452 54.25 -58.28 37.67
CA MET A 452 53.32 -58.90 36.72
C MET A 452 53.91 -58.82 35.31
N ARG A 453 53.67 -59.84 34.49
CA ARG A 453 54.04 -59.87 33.07
C ARG A 453 53.47 -58.62 32.38
N VAL A 454 52.19 -58.34 32.57
CA VAL A 454 51.57 -57.04 32.30
C VAL A 454 50.76 -56.63 33.52
N SER A 455 51.02 -55.42 34.01
CA SER A 455 50.25 -54.73 35.05
C SER A 455 49.40 -53.65 34.39
N PRO A 456 48.07 -53.85 34.24
CA PRO A 456 47.16 -52.85 33.70
C PRO A 456 47.35 -51.46 34.31
N GLY A 457 47.49 -50.44 33.46
CA GLY A 457 47.67 -49.05 33.85
C GLY A 457 49.09 -48.67 34.30
N ASP A 458 50.03 -49.61 34.33
CA ASP A 458 51.38 -49.38 34.83
C ASP A 458 52.45 -50.02 33.92
N PRO A 459 52.80 -49.37 32.79
CA PRO A 459 53.88 -49.83 31.92
C PRO A 459 55.23 -49.93 32.64
N ALA A 460 55.54 -48.96 33.52
CA ALA A 460 56.81 -48.87 34.23
C ALA A 460 57.07 -50.06 35.19
N ASN A 461 56.01 -50.72 35.67
CA ASN A 461 56.08 -51.94 36.48
C ASN A 461 55.60 -53.21 35.75
N SER A 462 55.37 -53.13 34.44
CA SER A 462 55.04 -54.29 33.61
C SER A 462 56.30 -54.98 33.10
N TYR A 463 56.49 -56.25 33.48
CA TYR A 463 57.72 -57.00 33.16
C TYR A 463 57.93 -57.17 31.66
N LEU A 464 56.86 -57.28 30.87
CA LEU A 464 56.92 -57.30 29.40
C LEU A 464 57.54 -56.01 28.86
N TYR A 465 57.05 -54.85 29.30
CA TYR A 465 57.56 -53.54 28.87
C TYR A 465 59.03 -53.35 29.27
N MET A 466 59.40 -53.72 30.50
CA MET A 466 60.80 -53.75 30.94
C MET A 466 61.69 -54.63 30.07
N LYS A 467 61.20 -55.82 29.70
CA LYS A 467 61.92 -56.76 28.84
C LYS A 467 62.16 -56.19 27.46
N VAL A 468 61.20 -55.51 26.86
CA VAL A 468 61.35 -54.98 25.50
C VAL A 468 62.12 -53.65 25.45
N THR A 469 62.19 -52.92 26.56
CA THR A 469 62.96 -51.67 26.69
C THR A 469 64.38 -51.88 27.25
N GLY A 470 64.69 -53.06 27.79
CA GLY A 470 66.01 -53.39 28.32
C GLY A 470 66.27 -52.87 29.72
N ASP A 471 65.23 -52.73 30.54
CA ASP A 471 65.35 -52.33 31.94
C ASP A 471 66.12 -53.40 32.74
N VAL A 472 67.15 -52.96 33.48
CA VAL A 472 68.04 -53.82 34.27
C VAL A 472 67.30 -54.68 35.29
N ARG A 473 66.12 -54.27 35.76
CA ARG A 473 65.27 -55.02 36.71
C ARG A 473 64.73 -56.32 36.11
N ALA A 474 64.65 -56.40 34.78
CA ALA A 474 64.16 -57.57 34.05
C ALA A 474 65.29 -58.41 33.43
N GLY A 475 66.56 -58.04 33.60
CA GLY A 475 67.71 -58.73 32.99
C GLY A 475 67.83 -58.43 31.50
N ASP A 476 68.29 -59.40 30.70
CA ASP A 476 68.57 -59.18 29.27
C ASP A 476 67.32 -58.75 28.48
N GLN A 477 67.50 -57.76 27.60
CA GLN A 477 66.48 -57.22 26.70
C GLN A 477 66.00 -58.30 25.73
N MET A 478 64.69 -58.34 25.50
CA MET A 478 64.04 -59.16 24.49
C MET A 478 63.53 -58.27 23.34
N PRO A 479 63.50 -58.77 22.08
CA PRO A 479 63.93 -60.10 21.65
C PRO A 479 65.46 -60.27 21.62
N LEU A 480 65.96 -61.49 21.89
CA LEU A 480 67.40 -61.75 21.80
C LEU A 480 67.89 -61.61 20.36
N GLY A 481 68.95 -60.82 20.14
CA GLY A 481 69.56 -60.64 18.82
C GLY A 481 68.85 -59.61 17.92
N GLY A 482 67.89 -58.85 18.46
CA GLY A 482 67.21 -57.75 17.77
C GLY A 482 66.55 -56.80 18.76
N GLN A 483 65.79 -55.82 18.26
CA GLN A 483 64.99 -54.90 19.08
C GLN A 483 63.66 -54.66 18.38
N LEU A 484 62.60 -54.43 19.16
CA LEU A 484 61.35 -53.90 18.62
C LEU A 484 61.56 -52.46 18.14
N THR A 485 60.76 -52.02 17.16
CA THR A 485 60.78 -50.62 16.74
C THR A 485 60.21 -49.71 17.82
N ALA A 486 60.47 -48.41 17.74
CA ALA A 486 59.93 -47.44 18.69
C ALA A 486 58.39 -47.48 18.70
N GLU A 487 57.77 -47.61 17.52
CA GLU A 487 56.31 -47.68 17.35
C GLU A 487 55.71 -48.94 17.98
N GLN A 488 56.42 -50.08 17.90
CA GLN A 488 56.00 -51.33 18.55
C GLN A 488 56.09 -51.23 20.08
N ILE A 489 57.14 -50.58 20.60
CA ILE A 489 57.32 -50.36 22.03
C ILE A 489 56.24 -49.41 22.55
N GLU A 490 55.99 -48.30 21.83
CA GLU A 490 54.96 -47.32 22.14
C GLU A 490 53.56 -47.95 22.10
N MET A 491 53.29 -48.84 21.14
CA MET A 491 52.04 -49.59 21.07
C MET A 491 51.82 -50.47 22.31
N ILE A 492 52.86 -51.18 22.78
CA ILE A 492 52.79 -51.97 24.01
C ILE A 492 52.58 -51.05 25.22
N GLU A 493 53.34 -49.96 25.31
CA GLU A 493 53.22 -48.98 26.39
C GLU A 493 51.81 -48.44 26.49
N ASN A 494 51.27 -47.98 25.36
CA ASN A 494 49.95 -47.40 25.27
C ASN A 494 48.85 -48.41 25.62
N TRP A 495 48.94 -49.64 25.12
CA TRP A 495 47.99 -50.70 25.45
C TRP A 495 48.00 -50.98 26.95
N ILE A 496 49.18 -51.10 27.57
CA ILE A 496 49.30 -51.32 29.01
C ILE A 496 48.76 -50.12 29.79
N GLN A 497 49.14 -48.90 29.41
CA GLN A 497 48.73 -47.67 30.08
C GLN A 497 47.21 -47.48 30.07
N ASN A 498 46.54 -47.89 29.00
CA ASN A 498 45.08 -47.87 28.88
C ASN A 498 44.39 -49.10 29.49
N GLY A 499 45.08 -49.79 30.41
CA GLY A 499 44.52 -50.87 31.21
C GLY A 499 44.66 -52.26 30.60
N ALA A 500 45.46 -52.41 29.55
CA ALA A 500 45.71 -53.68 28.86
C ALA A 500 44.41 -54.44 28.60
N GLN A 501 43.48 -53.84 27.85
CA GLN A 501 42.16 -54.43 27.59
C GLN A 501 42.24 -55.61 26.60
N ASP A 502 41.32 -56.55 26.72
CA ASP A 502 41.14 -57.68 25.79
C ASP A 502 40.24 -57.24 24.61
N ASN A 503 40.79 -56.42 23.70
CA ASN A 503 40.03 -55.69 22.68
C ASN A 503 40.57 -55.74 21.24
#